data_AF-X1U422-F1
#
_entry.id   AF-X1U422-F1
#
_cell.length_a   1.000
_cell.length_b   1.000
_cell.length_c   1.000
_cell.angle_alpha   90.00
_cell.angle_beta   90.00
_cell.angle_gamma   90.00
#
_symmetry.space_group_name_H-M   'P 1'
#
loop_
_entity.id
_entity.type
_entity.pdbx_description
1 polymer ?
#
loop_
_entity_poly.entity_id
_entity_poly.type
_entity_poly.pdbx_seq_one_letter_code
_entity_poly.pdbx_strand_id
1 'polypeptide(L)' 'TGCLLKDPFTALSFLALPVIPKLKLTDRGLVDVDLFDFIDLFVS' A
#
# COMPACT_ATOMS: atom_id res chain seq x y z
N THR A 1 37.91 -0.20 9.90
CA THR A 1 37.62 -1.20 8.85
C THR A 1 36.11 -1.28 8.71
N GLY A 2 35.58 -0.80 7.59
CA GLY A 2 34.16 -0.54 7.38
C GLY A 2 33.34 -1.82 7.43
N CYS A 3 32.20 -1.76 8.12
CA CYS A 3 31.21 -2.82 8.11
C CYS A 3 30.73 -3.05 6.67
N LEU A 4 31.03 -4.22 6.11
CA LEU A 4 30.35 -4.75 4.92
C LEU A 4 28.93 -5.12 5.35
N LEU A 5 28.02 -4.14 5.47
CA LEU A 5 26.58 -4.44 5.50
C LEU A 5 26.28 -5.13 4.16
N LYS A 6 26.10 -6.45 4.23
CA LYS A 6 26.07 -7.35 3.07
C LYS A 6 24.93 -7.08 2.11
N ASP A 7 23.94 -6.29 2.49
CA ASP A 7 22.90 -5.80 1.60
C ASP A 7 22.14 -4.64 2.27
N PRO A 8 22.55 -3.36 2.07
CA PRO A 8 21.85 -2.21 2.65
C PRO A 8 20.46 -1.98 2.03
N PHE A 9 20.11 -2.71 0.97
CA PHE A 9 18.85 -2.55 0.25
C PHE A 9 17.78 -3.59 0.61
N THR A 10 18.12 -4.70 1.28
CA THR A 10 17.10 -5.69 1.72
C THR A 10 16.07 -5.07 2.69
N ALA A 11 16.49 -4.11 3.51
CA ALA A 11 15.56 -3.38 4.38
C ALA A 11 14.64 -2.42 3.61
N LEU A 12 15.11 -1.87 2.47
CA LEU A 12 14.34 -0.96 1.61
C LEU A 12 13.27 -1.69 0.80
N SER A 13 13.43 -2.99 0.52
CA SER A 13 12.39 -3.80 -0.14
C SER A 13 11.07 -3.86 0.65
N PHE A 14 11.10 -3.64 1.96
CA PHE A 14 9.89 -3.52 2.79
C PHE A 14 9.23 -2.13 2.72
N LEU A 15 9.95 -1.09 2.26
CA LEU A 15 9.37 0.23 2.00
C LEU A 15 8.63 0.30 0.65
N ALA A 16 8.89 -0.66 -0.24
CA ALA A 16 8.35 -0.71 -1.60
C ALA A 16 6.93 -1.26 -1.70
N LEU A 17 6.30 -1.61 -0.57
CA LEU A 17 4.85 -1.72 -0.51
C LEU A 17 4.36 -0.33 -0.10
N PRO A 18 4.08 0.59 -1.05
CA PRO A 18 3.33 1.79 -0.71
C PRO A 18 2.11 1.30 0.05
N VAL A 19 2.10 1.58 1.36
CA VAL A 19 1.06 1.23 2.32
C VAL A 19 -0.27 1.23 1.59
N ILE A 20 -0.91 0.06 1.54
CA ILE A 20 -2.09 -0.14 0.70
C ILE A 20 -3.06 1.02 1.00
N PRO A 21 -3.40 1.86 0.00
CA PRO A 21 -4.12 3.09 0.25
C PRO A 21 -5.50 2.73 0.80
N LYS A 22 -5.93 3.45 1.85
CA LYS A 22 -7.24 3.23 2.51
C LYS A 22 -8.39 3.23 1.52
N LEU A 23 -8.30 4.05 0.49
CA LEU A 23 -9.25 4.11 -0.61
C LEU A 23 -8.54 3.74 -1.91
N LYS A 24 -9.07 2.73 -2.60
CA LYS A 24 -8.52 2.19 -3.85
C LYS A 24 -9.60 2.22 -4.92
N LEU A 25 -9.35 2.94 -6.01
CA LEU A 25 -10.22 2.88 -7.19
C LEU A 25 -9.92 1.61 -7.99
N THR A 26 -10.97 0.87 -8.33
CA THR A 26 -10.91 -0.36 -9.14
C THR A 26 -11.88 -0.26 -10.32
N ASP A 27 -11.79 -1.21 -11.26
CA ASP A 27 -12.73 -1.37 -12.37
C ASP A 27 -14.18 -1.62 -11.92
N ARG A 28 -14.36 -2.09 -10.68
CA ARG A 28 -15.67 -2.38 -10.08
C ARG A 28 -16.20 -1.27 -9.16
N GLY A 29 -15.43 -0.21 -8.93
CA GLY A 29 -15.80 0.90 -8.05
C GLY A 29 -14.70 1.30 -7.06
N LEU A 30 -15.07 2.16 -6.10
CA LEU A 30 -14.19 2.59 -5.03
C LEU A 30 -14.24 1.55 -3.90
N VAL A 31 -13.08 1.00 -3.53
CA VAL A 31 -12.93 0.02 -2.45
C VAL A 31 -12.29 0.69 -1.26
N ASP A 32 -12.89 0.53 -0.10
CA ASP A 32 -12.26 0.84 1.19
C ASP A 32 -11.49 -0.39 1.68
N VAL A 33 -10.18 -0.24 1.79
CA VAL A 33 -9.25 -1.31 2.18
C VAL A 33 -9.28 -1.57 3.68
N ASP A 34 -9.67 -0.59 4.50
CA ASP A 34 -9.84 -0.77 5.94
C ASP A 34 -11.10 -1.63 6.22
N LEU A 35 -12.15 -1.49 5.39
CA LEU A 35 -13.40 -2.24 5.49
C LEU A 35 -13.48 -3.50 4.61
N PHE A 36 -12.56 -3.65 3.66
CA PHE A 36 -12.59 -4.71 2.63
C PHE A 36 -13.91 -4.75 1.84
N ASP A 37 -14.53 -3.59 1.63
CA ASP A 37 -15.83 -3.47 0.95
C ASP A 37 -15.85 -2.30 -0.05
N PHE A 38 -16.81 -2.32 -0.97
CA PHE A 38 -17.06 -1.21 -1.88
C PHE A 38 -17.84 -0.12 -1.17
N ILE A 39 -17.47 1.14 -1.43
CA ILE A 39 -18.19 2.30 -0.92
C ILE A 39 -18.85 3.08 -2.05
N ASP A 40 -20.02 3.63 -1.77
CA ASP A 40 -20.74 4.47 -2.73
C ASP A 40 -20.00 5.80 -2.93
N LEU A 41 -19.85 6.20 -4.19
CA LEU A 41 -19.13 7.43 -4.57
C LEU A 41 -19.97 8.71 -4.34
N PHE A 42 -21.29 8.56 -4.22
CA PHE A 42 -22.22 9.68 -4.15
C PHE A 42 -23.12 9.53 -2.92
N VAL A 43 -23.04 10.48 -2.01
CA VAL A 43 -24.06 10.67 -0.97
C VAL A 43 -25.15 11.53 -1.60
N SER A 44 -26.38 11.01 -1.63
CA SER A 44 -27.57 11.75 -2.07
C SER A 44 -27.89 12.92 -1.15
#